data_AF-A0A8J6DI92-F1
#
_entry.id   AF-A0A8J6DI92-F1
#
_cell.length_a   1.000
_cell.length_b   1.000
_cell.length_c   1.000
_cell.angle_alpha   90.00
_cell.angle_beta   90.00
_cell.angle_gamma   90.00
#
_symmetry.space_group_name_H-M   'P 1'
#
loop_
_entity.id
_entity.type
_entity.pdbx_description
1 polymer ?
#
loop_
_entity_poly.entity_id
_entity_poly.type
_entity_poly.pdbx_seq_one_letter_code
_entity_poly.pdbx_strand_id
1 'polypeptide(L)'
;MYVAIPSISFAVAELEVPRLGSGVEVCRGGGARVSVRFKEQPSREDILRWYPRECISVHVGQAGVQIGNACWELFCLEHGIQADGTFGAQANKINDDDSFTTFFSETGNGKHVPRAVMVDLEPTVVGERALDPPVENTEPQKLEDEVRAGTYRQLFHPEQLITGKEDAANNYARGHYTVGKESIDLVLDRIRKLTDACSGLQGFLIFHSFGGGTGSGFTSLLMERLSLDYGKKSKLEFAIYPAPQVSTAVVEPYNSILTTHTTLEHSDCAFMVDNEAIYDICRRNLDIERPTYTNLNRLISQIVSSITASLRFDGALNVDLTEFQTNLVPYPRIHFPLVTYAPIISAEKAYHEQLSVAEITSSCFEPNSQMVKCDPRHGKYMACCMLYRGDVVPKDVNVAIAAIKTKRTIQFVDWCPTGFKVGINYQPPTVVPGGDLAKVQRAVCMLSNTTAIAEAWARLDHKFDLMYAKRAFVHWYVGEGMEEGEFSEAREDLAALEKDYEEVGTDSFEEENEGEEF
;
A
#
# COMPACT_ATOMS: atom_id res chain seq x y z
N MET A 1 13.97 -39.65 -23.04
CA MET A 1 13.94 -38.57 -24.04
C MET A 1 14.28 -37.30 -23.27
N TYR A 2 15.57 -36.92 -23.24
CA TYR A 2 16.05 -35.77 -22.47
C TYR A 2 15.82 -34.51 -23.31
N VAL A 3 15.07 -33.55 -22.78
CA VAL A 3 14.85 -32.25 -23.42
C VAL A 3 16.01 -31.34 -23.05
N ALA A 4 16.73 -30.87 -24.07
CA ALA A 4 17.83 -29.93 -23.95
C ALA A 4 17.30 -28.52 -23.60
N ILE A 5 17.90 -27.87 -22.61
CA ILE A 5 17.71 -26.44 -22.33
C ILE A 5 18.86 -25.69 -23.03
N PRO A 6 18.59 -24.57 -23.75
CA PRO A 6 19.62 -23.89 -24.51
C PRO A 6 20.61 -23.14 -23.61
N SER A 7 21.88 -23.19 -24.01
CA SER A 7 22.99 -22.41 -23.47
C SER A 7 22.76 -20.90 -23.62
N ILE A 8 22.66 -20.18 -22.50
CA ILE A 8 22.65 -18.71 -22.47
C ILE A 8 24.11 -18.23 -22.46
N SER A 9 24.51 -17.52 -23.50
CA SER A 9 25.82 -16.87 -23.61
C SER A 9 25.67 -15.40 -23.22
N PHE A 10 26.23 -14.99 -22.08
CA PHE A 10 26.28 -13.57 -21.70
C PHE A 10 27.55 -12.94 -22.27
N ALA A 11 27.37 -11.88 -23.07
CA ALA A 11 28.43 -10.95 -23.40
C ALA A 11 28.75 -10.13 -22.14
N VAL A 12 29.98 -10.26 -21.66
CA VAL A 12 30.50 -9.50 -20.52
C VAL A 12 30.75 -8.07 -20.98
N ALA A 13 29.77 -7.18 -20.76
CA ALA A 13 30.01 -5.75 -20.71
C ALA A 13 30.51 -5.41 -19.29
N GLU A 14 31.54 -4.58 -19.23
CA GLU A 14 32.28 -4.16 -18.04
C GLU A 14 31.35 -3.64 -16.95
N LEU A 15 31.07 -4.48 -15.94
CA LEU A 15 30.52 -4.07 -14.66
C LEU A 15 31.67 -4.07 -13.65
N GLU A 16 32.02 -2.90 -13.12
CA GLU A 16 32.88 -2.78 -11.94
C GLU A 16 32.20 -3.51 -10.77
N VAL A 17 32.77 -4.64 -10.35
CA VAL A 17 32.25 -5.49 -9.27
C VAL A 17 32.68 -4.89 -7.91
N PRO A 18 31.76 -4.45 -7.02
CA PRO A 18 32.11 -4.08 -5.67
C PRO A 18 32.26 -5.34 -4.80
N ARG A 19 33.43 -5.46 -4.16
CA ARG A 19 33.80 -6.32 -3.00
C ARG A 19 33.13 -7.69 -2.90
N LEU A 20 33.78 -8.68 -3.50
CA LEU A 20 33.47 -10.11 -3.38
C LEU A 20 33.64 -10.62 -1.93
N GLY A 21 32.54 -11.12 -1.35
CA GLY A 21 32.55 -12.00 -0.19
C GLY A 21 33.25 -13.33 -0.45
N SER A 22 33.48 -14.12 0.60
CA SER A 22 34.42 -15.25 0.74
C SER A 22 34.20 -16.49 -0.17
N GLY A 23 33.42 -16.39 -1.25
CA GLY A 23 33.04 -17.52 -2.12
C GLY A 23 33.64 -17.52 -3.53
N VAL A 24 34.45 -16.52 -3.91
CA VAL A 24 34.88 -16.33 -5.30
C VAL A 24 36.39 -16.51 -5.50
N GLU A 25 36.76 -17.43 -6.38
CA GLU A 25 38.14 -17.64 -6.82
C GLU A 25 38.39 -16.94 -8.16
N VAL A 26 39.33 -15.99 -8.16
CA VAL A 26 39.80 -15.32 -9.37
C VAL A 26 40.99 -16.09 -9.91
N CYS A 27 40.79 -16.87 -10.97
CA CYS A 27 41.86 -17.57 -11.65
C CYS A 27 42.46 -16.70 -12.75
N ARG A 28 43.72 -16.26 -12.58
CA ARG A 28 44.50 -15.59 -13.63
C ARG A 28 45.16 -16.64 -14.53
N GLY A 29 44.56 -16.91 -15.69
CA GLY A 29 45.23 -17.61 -16.79
C GLY A 29 46.12 -16.64 -17.57
N GLY A 30 47.29 -17.09 -18.04
CA GLY A 30 48.18 -16.27 -18.85
C GLY A 30 47.51 -15.85 -20.17
N GLY A 31 47.22 -14.55 -20.30
CA GLY A 31 46.50 -13.95 -21.43
C GLY A 31 45.23 -13.26 -20.94
N ALA A 32 44.94 -12.06 -21.45
CA ALA A 32 43.96 -11.07 -20.95
C ALA A 32 42.48 -11.54 -20.86
N ARG A 33 42.22 -12.58 -20.05
CA ARG A 33 40.90 -13.10 -19.69
C ARG A 33 40.92 -13.45 -18.21
N VAL A 34 40.21 -12.65 -17.41
CA VAL A 34 39.90 -12.98 -16.03
C VAL A 34 38.67 -13.87 -16.06
N SER A 35 38.78 -15.09 -15.51
CA SER A 35 37.64 -15.99 -15.35
C SER A 35 37.26 -16.04 -13.87
N VAL A 36 36.00 -15.73 -13.59
CA VAL A 36 35.40 -15.81 -12.24
C VAL A 36 34.67 -17.14 -12.16
N ARG A 37 35.08 -18.03 -11.26
CA ARG A 37 34.33 -19.27 -10.97
C ARG A 37 33.60 -19.10 -9.63
N PHE A 38 32.29 -19.32 -9.66
CA PHE A 38 31.49 -19.53 -8.46
C PHE A 38 31.65 -21.00 -8.02
N LYS A 39 31.90 -21.24 -6.72
CA LYS A 39 32.09 -22.61 -6.17
C LYS A 39 30.82 -23.46 -6.25
N GLU A 40 29.65 -22.84 -6.29
CA GLU A 40 28.34 -23.46 -6.50
C GLU A 40 27.50 -22.55 -7.42
N GLN A 41 26.59 -23.11 -8.23
CA GLN A 41 25.61 -22.29 -8.96
C GLN A 41 24.68 -21.66 -7.91
N PRO A 42 24.61 -20.33 -7.80
CA PRO A 42 23.64 -19.70 -6.90
C PRO A 42 22.23 -20.11 -7.35
N SER A 43 21.39 -20.49 -6.39
CA SER A 43 19.99 -20.80 -6.68
C SER A 43 19.29 -19.56 -7.26
N ARG A 44 18.12 -19.71 -7.89
CA ARG A 44 17.33 -18.55 -8.36
C ARG A 44 17.04 -17.57 -7.21
N GLU A 45 16.84 -18.08 -6.00
CA GLU A 45 16.66 -17.30 -4.78
C GLU A 45 17.94 -16.54 -4.39
N ASP A 46 19.11 -17.17 -4.53
CA ASP A 46 20.41 -16.50 -4.31
C ASP A 46 20.71 -15.45 -5.38
N ILE A 47 20.24 -15.61 -6.62
CA ILE A 47 20.41 -14.59 -7.67
C ILE A 47 19.45 -13.41 -7.46
N LEU A 48 18.21 -13.68 -7.05
CA LEU A 48 17.21 -12.65 -6.71
C LEU A 48 17.61 -11.86 -5.46
N ARG A 49 18.33 -12.48 -4.51
CA ARG A 49 18.93 -11.79 -3.35
C ARG A 49 19.94 -10.70 -3.71
N TRP A 50 20.53 -10.74 -4.91
CA TRP A 50 21.59 -9.81 -5.31
C TRP A 50 21.12 -8.66 -6.21
N TYR A 51 19.85 -8.67 -6.63
CA TYR A 51 19.29 -7.56 -7.40
C TYR A 51 18.55 -6.60 -6.47
N PRO A 52 18.90 -5.30 -6.49
CA PRO A 52 18.14 -4.28 -5.76
C PRO A 52 16.68 -4.29 -6.20
N ARG A 53 15.79 -4.17 -5.23
CA ARG A 53 14.33 -4.27 -5.39
C ARG A 53 13.67 -2.94 -5.02
N GLU A 54 14.10 -1.86 -5.67
CA GLU A 54 13.66 -0.52 -5.27
C GLU A 54 12.17 -0.31 -5.53
N CYS A 55 11.50 0.38 -4.61
CA CYS A 55 10.09 0.77 -4.72
C CYS A 55 9.98 2.28 -4.53
N ILE A 56 9.14 2.93 -5.33
CA ILE A 56 8.89 4.37 -5.20
C ILE A 56 7.50 4.56 -4.61
N SER A 57 7.40 5.30 -3.50
CA SER A 57 6.10 5.66 -2.92
C SER A 57 5.66 7.03 -3.40
N VAL A 58 4.44 7.14 -3.91
CA VAL A 58 3.84 8.41 -4.34
C VAL A 58 2.63 8.70 -3.45
N HIS A 59 2.66 9.84 -2.78
CA HIS A 59 1.64 10.27 -1.81
C HIS A 59 0.87 11.45 -2.40
N VAL A 60 -0.42 11.29 -2.66
CA VAL A 60 -1.23 12.25 -3.42
C VAL A 60 -2.35 12.84 -2.56
N GLY A 61 -2.39 14.17 -2.50
CA GLY A 61 -3.36 14.96 -1.75
C GLY A 61 -3.18 14.85 -0.24
N GLN A 62 -3.97 15.64 0.50
CA GLN A 62 -3.91 15.71 1.97
C GLN A 62 -3.84 14.33 2.65
N ALA A 63 -4.78 13.43 2.34
CA ALA A 63 -4.84 12.12 2.99
C ALA A 63 -3.59 11.28 2.70
N GLY A 64 -3.17 11.21 1.44
CA GLY A 64 -1.98 10.48 1.02
C GLY A 64 -0.72 11.01 1.72
N VAL A 65 -0.54 12.34 1.75
CA VAL A 65 0.64 12.97 2.37
C VAL A 65 0.67 12.73 3.89
N GLN A 66 -0.46 12.89 4.59
CA GLN A 66 -0.51 12.69 6.04
C GLN A 66 -0.28 11.23 6.44
N ILE A 67 -0.81 10.26 5.67
CA ILE A 67 -0.51 8.84 5.85
C ILE A 67 0.97 8.58 5.55
N GLY A 68 1.50 9.16 4.48
CA GLY A 68 2.90 9.09 4.12
C GLY A 68 3.82 9.53 5.25
N ASN A 69 3.51 10.64 5.93
CA ASN A 69 4.26 11.11 7.09
C ASN A 69 4.32 10.06 8.21
N ALA A 70 3.17 9.48 8.58
CA ALA A 70 3.12 8.43 9.61
C ALA A 70 3.87 7.16 9.17
N CYS A 71 3.76 6.76 7.90
CA CYS A 71 4.49 5.63 7.33
C CYS A 71 6.00 5.82 7.37
N TRP A 72 6.51 6.98 6.92
CA TRP A 72 7.95 7.24 6.89
C TRP A 72 8.54 7.46 8.28
N GLU A 73 7.78 8.04 9.22
CA GLU A 73 8.16 8.06 10.64
C GLU A 73 8.38 6.63 11.14
N LEU A 74 7.41 5.74 10.90
CA LEU A 74 7.51 4.35 11.34
C LEU A 74 8.66 3.59 10.66
N PHE A 75 8.86 3.78 9.35
CA PHE A 75 9.98 3.15 8.63
C PHE A 75 11.33 3.61 9.18
N CYS A 76 11.48 4.90 9.51
CA CYS A 76 12.71 5.40 10.13
C CYS A 76 12.95 4.73 11.49
N LEU A 77 11.92 4.60 12.32
CA LEU A 77 12.02 3.94 13.62
C LEU A 77 12.37 2.46 13.51
N GLU A 78 11.80 1.74 12.55
CA GLU A 78 12.09 0.32 12.33
C GLU A 78 13.53 0.07 11.86
N HIS A 79 14.08 0.96 11.04
CA HIS A 79 15.45 0.84 10.52
C HIS A 79 16.50 1.57 11.36
N GLY A 80 16.10 2.28 12.42
CA GLY A 80 17.02 3.07 13.27
C GLY A 80 17.57 4.33 12.59
N ILE A 81 16.89 4.84 11.56
CA ILE A 81 17.23 6.07 10.86
C ILE A 81 16.68 7.26 11.67
N GLN A 82 17.54 8.24 11.93
CA GLN A 82 17.16 9.47 12.63
C GLN A 82 16.38 10.41 11.71
N ALA A 83 15.71 11.41 12.27
CA ALA A 83 14.92 12.37 11.50
C ALA A 83 15.74 13.22 10.50
N ASP A 84 17.06 13.28 10.65
CA ASP A 84 17.99 13.92 9.71
C ASP A 84 18.45 13.00 8.57
N GLY A 85 18.02 11.74 8.57
CA GLY A 85 18.39 10.70 7.61
C GLY A 85 19.70 9.99 7.92
N THR A 86 20.35 10.24 9.05
CA THR A 86 21.58 9.56 9.45
C THR A 86 21.30 8.40 10.42
N PHE A 87 22.26 7.48 10.54
CA PHE A 87 22.23 6.45 11.57
C PHE A 87 22.79 7.00 12.89
N GLY A 88 22.15 6.66 14.02
CA GLY A 88 22.66 7.02 15.34
C GLY A 88 23.97 6.30 15.70
N ALA A 89 24.73 6.83 16.66
CA ALA A 89 26.05 6.31 17.05
C ALA A 89 26.09 4.83 17.55
N GLN A 90 24.92 4.22 17.82
CA GLN A 90 24.79 2.81 18.22
C GLN A 90 24.34 1.86 17.09
N ALA A 91 24.06 2.37 15.89
CA ALA A 91 23.44 1.61 14.80
C ALA A 91 24.39 0.65 14.06
N ASN A 92 25.72 0.81 14.21
CA ASN A 92 26.74 -0.05 13.59
C ASN A 92 26.72 -1.53 14.03
N LYS A 93 25.75 -1.96 14.85
CA LYS A 93 25.56 -3.36 15.27
C LYS A 93 24.22 -3.98 14.86
N ILE A 94 23.28 -3.21 14.31
CA ILE A 94 21.91 -3.70 14.01
C ILE A 94 21.74 -4.06 12.52
N ASN A 95 22.44 -3.41 11.60
CA ASN A 95 22.24 -3.59 10.16
C ASN A 95 23.42 -4.32 9.50
N ASP A 96 23.34 -5.64 9.46
CA ASP A 96 24.06 -6.46 8.47
C ASP A 96 23.16 -6.72 7.22
N ASP A 97 21.94 -6.18 7.22
CA ASP A 97 20.93 -6.33 6.17
C ASP A 97 20.74 -4.99 5.43
N ASP A 98 21.22 -4.93 4.19
CA ASP A 98 21.06 -3.78 3.27
C ASP A 98 19.65 -3.73 2.64
N SER A 99 18.71 -4.59 3.08
CA SER A 99 17.35 -4.68 2.54
C SER A 99 16.55 -3.37 2.58
N PHE A 100 16.89 -2.42 3.46
CA PHE A 100 16.22 -1.12 3.55
C PHE A 100 16.53 -0.18 2.38
N THR A 101 17.57 -0.47 1.59
CA THR A 101 17.93 0.28 0.36
C THR A 101 16.84 0.21 -0.73
N THR A 102 15.88 -0.71 -0.58
CA THR A 102 14.68 -0.79 -1.42
C THR A 102 13.82 0.47 -1.30
N PHE A 103 13.73 1.06 -0.10
CA PHE A 103 12.90 2.24 0.18
C PHE A 103 13.72 3.51 0.40
N PHE A 104 15.01 3.38 0.74
CA PHE A 104 15.91 4.51 0.94
C PHE A 104 17.03 4.55 -0.10
N SER A 105 17.44 5.76 -0.47
CA SER A 105 18.63 6.02 -1.28
C SER A 105 19.73 6.60 -0.39
N GLU A 106 20.96 6.10 -0.52
CA GLU A 106 22.10 6.63 0.22
C GLU A 106 22.78 7.75 -0.57
N THR A 107 23.01 8.87 0.09
CA THR A 107 23.81 9.98 -0.45
C THR A 107 25.27 9.84 -0.01
N GLY A 108 26.21 10.42 -0.76
CA GLY A 108 27.65 10.34 -0.44
C GLY A 108 28.07 10.88 0.94
N ASN A 109 27.17 11.58 1.66
CA ASN A 109 27.38 12.06 3.03
C ASN A 109 26.85 11.08 4.10
N GLY A 110 26.45 9.86 3.73
CA GLY A 110 25.90 8.85 4.66
C GLY A 110 24.46 9.14 5.10
N LYS A 111 23.75 10.02 4.39
CA LYS A 111 22.34 10.32 4.64
C LYS A 111 21.45 9.46 3.75
N HIS A 112 20.44 8.87 4.35
CA HIS A 112 19.42 8.02 3.74
C HIS A 112 18.17 8.85 3.44
N VAL A 113 17.84 8.96 2.16
CA VAL A 113 16.73 9.76 1.67
C VAL A 113 15.63 8.82 1.15
N PRO A 114 14.37 8.96 1.61
CA PRO A 114 13.24 8.18 1.11
C PRO A 114 13.09 8.25 -0.41
N ARG A 115 12.75 7.11 -1.03
CA ARG A 115 12.28 7.03 -2.43
C ARG A 115 10.79 7.38 -2.47
N ALA A 116 10.48 8.61 -2.07
CA ALA A 116 9.12 9.11 -1.97
C ALA A 116 8.91 10.36 -2.82
N VAL A 117 7.71 10.54 -3.34
CA VAL A 117 7.21 11.81 -3.88
C VAL A 117 5.93 12.15 -3.13
N MET A 118 5.84 13.37 -2.61
CA MET A 118 4.64 13.89 -1.96
C MET A 118 4.09 15.00 -2.82
N VAL A 119 2.85 14.89 -3.24
CA VAL A 119 2.20 15.81 -4.16
C VAL A 119 0.88 16.26 -3.56
N ASP A 120 0.69 17.58 -3.49
CA ASP A 120 -0.62 18.15 -3.27
C ASP A 120 -0.81 19.38 -4.17
N LEU A 121 -2.05 19.65 -4.57
CA LEU A 121 -2.37 20.81 -5.40
C LEU A 121 -2.48 22.08 -4.54
N GLU A 122 -2.58 21.93 -3.21
CA GLU A 122 -2.46 23.01 -2.25
C GLU A 122 -1.20 22.89 -1.36
N PRO A 123 -0.66 24.01 -0.87
CA PRO A 123 0.57 23.99 -0.07
C PRO A 123 0.33 23.62 1.40
N THR A 124 -0.91 23.60 1.89
CA THR A 124 -1.23 23.53 3.34
C THR A 124 -0.61 22.33 4.04
N VAL A 125 -0.62 21.15 3.42
CA VAL A 125 -0.22 19.88 4.07
C VAL A 125 1.26 19.56 3.86
N VAL A 126 1.79 19.87 2.67
CA VAL A 126 3.21 19.70 2.36
C VAL A 126 4.06 20.82 2.98
N GLY A 127 3.42 21.95 3.29
CA GLY A 127 4.00 23.19 3.81
C GLY A 127 4.43 24.13 2.67
N GLU A 128 4.02 25.39 2.73
CA GLU A 128 4.80 26.47 2.14
C GLU A 128 5.76 26.98 3.21
N ARG A 129 6.97 27.38 2.80
CA ARG A 129 7.84 28.15 3.68
C ARG A 129 7.14 29.49 3.87
N ALA A 130 6.35 29.65 4.93
CA ALA A 130 5.72 30.92 5.27
C ALA A 130 6.81 31.99 5.23
N LEU A 131 6.74 32.86 4.23
CA LEU A 131 7.58 34.06 4.13
C LEU A 131 7.16 35.08 5.21
N ASP A 132 6.02 34.84 5.87
CA ASP A 132 5.54 35.66 6.95
C ASP A 132 5.99 35.12 8.31
N PRO A 133 6.48 35.98 9.21
CA PRO A 133 6.85 35.59 10.56
C PRO A 133 5.62 35.03 11.30
N PRO A 134 5.80 34.03 12.18
CA PRO A 134 4.70 33.45 12.92
C PRO A 134 3.99 34.53 13.74
N VAL A 135 2.67 34.60 13.61
CA VAL A 135 1.82 35.44 14.47
C VAL A 135 1.95 34.89 15.90
N GLU A 136 2.35 35.76 16.83
CA GLU A 136 2.82 35.46 18.19
C GLU A 136 1.82 34.73 19.13
N ASN A 137 0.66 34.26 18.65
CA ASN A 137 -0.41 33.71 19.49
C ASN A 137 -1.18 32.52 18.90
N THR A 138 -0.63 31.81 17.90
CA THR A 138 -1.26 30.57 17.40
C THR A 138 -0.73 29.37 18.18
N GLU A 139 -1.61 28.55 18.74
CA GLU A 139 -1.23 27.33 19.47
C GLU A 139 -0.27 26.44 18.63
N PRO A 140 0.79 25.87 19.23
CA PRO A 140 1.83 25.13 18.52
C PRO A 140 1.37 23.79 17.91
N GLN A 141 0.08 23.44 18.00
CA GLN A 141 -0.44 22.12 17.68
C GLN A 141 -0.57 21.82 16.17
N LYS A 142 -0.43 22.82 15.29
CA LYS A 142 -0.63 22.65 13.82
C LYS A 142 0.65 22.46 12.99
N LEU A 143 1.84 22.77 13.52
CA LEU A 143 3.08 22.72 12.73
C LEU A 143 3.67 21.31 12.57
N GLU A 144 3.24 20.34 13.38
CA GLU A 144 3.80 18.97 13.36
C GLU A 144 3.34 18.16 12.14
N ASP A 145 2.20 18.51 11.54
CA ASP A 145 1.61 17.81 10.40
C ASP A 145 2.18 18.26 9.04
N GLU A 146 2.91 19.38 9.00
CA GLU A 146 3.51 19.92 7.77
C GLU A 146 4.87 19.29 7.48
N VAL A 147 5.02 18.64 6.33
CA VAL A 147 6.24 17.90 5.97
C VAL A 147 7.50 18.78 6.02
N ARG A 148 7.41 20.02 5.55
CA ARG A 148 8.56 20.95 5.48
C ARG A 148 8.89 21.63 6.81
N ALA A 149 7.96 21.67 7.76
CA ALA A 149 8.15 22.33 9.05
C ALA A 149 8.32 21.35 10.22
N GLY A 150 7.86 20.10 10.06
CA GLY A 150 7.85 19.07 11.09
C GLY A 150 9.21 18.42 11.38
N THR A 151 9.17 17.40 12.23
CA THR A 151 10.34 16.67 12.75
C THR A 151 11.23 16.11 11.64
N TYR A 152 10.62 15.55 10.59
CA TYR A 152 11.30 14.90 9.46
C TYR A 152 11.59 15.84 8.28
N ARG A 153 11.55 17.16 8.48
CA ARG A 153 11.83 18.15 7.40
C ARG A 153 13.17 17.99 6.69
N GLN A 154 14.15 17.39 7.36
CA GLN A 154 15.47 17.13 6.80
C GLN A 154 15.55 15.78 6.10
N LEU A 155 14.59 14.88 6.26
CA LEU A 155 14.64 13.53 5.70
C LEU A 155 14.44 13.54 4.18
N PHE A 156 13.39 14.22 3.71
CA PHE A 156 13.00 14.26 2.29
C PHE A 156 13.86 15.22 1.48
N HIS A 157 14.04 14.91 0.19
CA HIS A 157 14.63 15.86 -0.73
C HIS A 157 13.61 16.97 -1.05
N PRO A 158 13.95 18.27 -0.98
CA PRO A 158 12.97 19.36 -1.17
C PRO A 158 12.24 19.35 -2.52
N GLU A 159 12.85 18.73 -3.53
CA GLU A 159 12.27 18.56 -4.87
C GLU A 159 11.29 17.38 -4.99
N GLN A 160 11.25 16.49 -4.00
CA GLN A 160 10.26 15.41 -3.91
C GLN A 160 8.92 15.90 -3.31
N LEU A 161 8.92 17.11 -2.71
CA LEU A 161 7.77 17.73 -2.08
C LEU A 161 7.18 18.75 -3.06
N ILE A 162 6.12 18.38 -3.75
CA ILE A 162 5.53 19.13 -4.85
C ILE A 162 4.20 19.72 -4.39
N THR A 163 4.06 21.03 -4.57
CA THR A 163 2.85 21.78 -4.19
C THR A 163 2.36 22.61 -5.36
N GLY A 164 1.04 22.58 -5.59
CA GLY A 164 0.35 23.54 -6.43
C GLY A 164 0.04 24.84 -5.69
N LYS A 165 -0.67 25.74 -6.38
CA LYS A 165 -1.18 27.00 -5.80
C LYS A 165 -2.67 26.99 -5.56
N GLU A 166 -3.40 26.16 -6.31
CA GLU A 166 -4.85 26.08 -6.29
C GLU A 166 -5.24 24.64 -5.98
N ASP A 167 -6.19 24.46 -5.08
CA ASP A 167 -6.70 23.14 -4.74
C ASP A 167 -7.70 22.61 -5.80
N ALA A 168 -7.96 21.31 -5.71
CA ALA A 168 -9.02 20.68 -6.49
C ALA A 168 -10.42 20.91 -5.88
N ALA A 169 -10.55 21.57 -4.71
CA ALA A 169 -11.81 21.91 -4.06
C ALA A 169 -12.84 20.75 -3.98
N ASN A 170 -12.35 19.54 -3.65
CA ASN A 170 -13.16 18.31 -3.64
C ASN A 170 -13.84 17.96 -4.98
N ASN A 171 -13.28 18.40 -6.10
CA ASN A 171 -13.81 18.14 -7.44
C ASN A 171 -12.81 17.29 -8.25
N TYR A 172 -13.21 16.07 -8.60
CA TYR A 172 -12.44 15.17 -9.47
C TYR A 172 -11.99 15.86 -10.77
N ALA A 173 -12.90 16.59 -11.43
CA ALA A 173 -12.61 17.20 -12.72
C ALA A 173 -11.51 18.26 -12.62
N ARG A 174 -11.42 19.00 -11.50
CA ARG A 174 -10.29 19.91 -11.26
C ARG A 174 -8.97 19.17 -11.13
N GLY A 175 -8.97 18.09 -10.35
CA GLY A 175 -7.79 17.25 -10.12
C GLY A 175 -7.32 16.53 -11.38
N HIS A 176 -8.23 16.19 -12.31
CA HIS A 176 -7.91 15.41 -13.50
C HIS A 176 -7.72 16.27 -14.76
N TYR A 177 -8.61 17.23 -15.02
CA TYR A 177 -8.70 17.92 -16.31
C TYR A 177 -8.11 19.34 -16.34
N THR A 178 -8.22 20.11 -15.25
CA THR A 178 -7.78 21.52 -15.22
C THR A 178 -6.49 21.68 -14.42
N VAL A 179 -6.59 21.82 -13.10
CA VAL A 179 -5.46 22.08 -12.19
C VAL A 179 -4.41 20.96 -12.25
N GLY A 180 -4.85 19.71 -12.29
CA GLY A 180 -3.93 18.57 -12.33
C GLY A 180 -3.02 18.54 -13.55
N LYS A 181 -3.53 18.97 -14.72
CA LYS A 181 -2.73 19.01 -15.96
C LYS A 181 -1.58 20.02 -15.90
N GLU A 182 -1.70 21.05 -15.07
CA GLU A 182 -0.61 22.02 -14.89
C GLU A 182 0.55 21.43 -14.07
N SER A 183 0.25 20.46 -13.18
CA SER A 183 1.22 19.89 -12.24
C SER A 183 1.79 18.53 -12.67
N ILE A 184 1.10 17.80 -13.57
CA ILE A 184 1.45 16.41 -13.92
C ILE A 184 2.86 16.27 -14.50
N ASP A 185 3.27 17.16 -15.41
CA ASP A 185 4.59 17.08 -16.05
C ASP A 185 5.74 17.26 -15.04
N LEU A 186 5.55 18.14 -14.05
CA LEU A 186 6.50 18.33 -12.96
C LEU A 186 6.61 17.07 -12.11
N VAL A 187 5.48 16.46 -11.75
CA VAL A 187 5.44 15.24 -10.94
C VAL A 187 6.11 14.08 -11.66
N LEU A 188 5.79 13.87 -12.95
CA LEU A 188 6.40 12.83 -13.76
C LEU A 188 7.92 13.02 -13.93
N ASP A 189 8.40 14.25 -14.09
CA ASP A 189 9.85 14.53 -14.11
C ASP A 189 10.54 14.14 -12.80
N ARG A 190 9.90 14.41 -11.65
CA ARG A 190 10.44 14.02 -10.33
C ARG A 190 10.42 12.51 -10.13
N ILE A 191 9.34 11.84 -10.53
CA ILE A 191 9.26 10.37 -10.49
C ILE A 191 10.34 9.76 -11.39
N ARG A 192 10.51 10.28 -12.62
CA ARG A 192 11.54 9.83 -13.55
C ARG A 192 12.94 9.93 -12.96
N LYS A 193 13.30 11.06 -12.32
CA LYS A 193 14.59 11.21 -11.64
C LYS A 193 14.84 10.15 -10.56
N LEU A 194 13.80 9.74 -9.82
CA LEU A 194 13.92 8.67 -8.84
C LEU A 194 14.04 7.31 -9.50
N THR A 195 13.28 7.06 -10.57
CA THR A 195 13.38 5.83 -11.35
C THR A 195 14.74 5.65 -11.99
N ASP A 196 15.33 6.71 -12.57
CA ASP A 196 16.67 6.70 -13.16
C ASP A 196 17.76 6.42 -12.13
N ALA A 197 17.51 6.76 -10.86
CA ALA A 197 18.39 6.45 -9.73
C ALA A 197 18.18 5.04 -9.15
N CYS A 198 17.23 4.26 -9.69
CA CYS A 198 17.00 2.87 -9.30
C CYS A 198 17.69 1.93 -10.29
N SER A 199 18.30 0.87 -9.78
CA SER A 199 18.93 -0.17 -10.60
C SER A 199 17.95 -1.29 -10.97
N GLY A 200 16.91 -1.51 -10.16
CA GLY A 200 15.91 -2.56 -10.33
C GLY A 200 14.53 -2.17 -9.79
N LEU A 201 13.95 -1.06 -10.29
CA LEU A 201 12.61 -0.61 -9.88
C LEU A 201 11.58 -1.74 -10.02
N GLN A 202 10.94 -2.13 -8.93
CA GLN A 202 9.83 -3.09 -8.94
C GLN A 202 8.52 -2.43 -9.36
N GLY A 203 8.21 -1.28 -8.76
CA GLY A 203 6.91 -0.66 -8.91
C GLY A 203 6.69 0.60 -8.07
N PHE A 204 5.44 1.04 -8.08
CA PHE A 204 4.96 2.23 -7.38
C PHE A 204 3.96 1.83 -6.28
N LEU A 205 4.09 2.47 -5.12
CA LEU A 205 3.10 2.42 -4.04
C LEU A 205 2.40 3.76 -3.98
N ILE A 206 1.10 3.80 -4.27
CA ILE A 206 0.35 5.04 -4.45
C ILE A 206 -0.64 5.20 -3.29
N PHE A 207 -0.50 6.28 -2.54
CA PHE A 207 -1.32 6.59 -1.38
C PHE A 207 -2.22 7.76 -1.70
N HIS A 208 -3.54 7.57 -1.63
CA HIS A 208 -4.50 8.60 -1.99
C HIS A 208 -5.87 8.38 -1.32
N SER A 209 -6.76 9.35 -1.44
CA SER A 209 -8.16 9.20 -1.00
C SER A 209 -9.11 9.18 -2.20
N PHE A 210 -10.18 8.39 -2.10
CA PHE A 210 -11.24 8.40 -3.10
C PHE A 210 -12.11 9.66 -3.02
N GLY A 211 -12.27 10.23 -1.82
CA GLY A 211 -13.17 11.35 -1.59
C GLY A 211 -12.63 12.73 -2.01
N GLY A 212 -11.31 12.94 -1.95
CA GLY A 212 -10.70 14.25 -2.21
C GLY A 212 -10.55 14.55 -3.70
N GLY A 213 -10.64 15.81 -4.13
CA GLY A 213 -10.49 16.18 -5.55
C GLY A 213 -9.10 15.88 -6.10
N THR A 214 -8.05 16.16 -5.31
CA THR A 214 -6.66 15.82 -5.66
C THR A 214 -6.44 14.31 -5.57
N GLY A 215 -6.86 13.69 -4.47
CA GLY A 215 -6.68 12.26 -4.22
C GLY A 215 -7.38 11.36 -5.24
N SER A 216 -8.49 11.81 -5.81
CA SER A 216 -9.22 11.11 -6.87
C SER A 216 -8.70 11.51 -8.25
N GLY A 217 -8.96 12.75 -8.68
CA GLY A 217 -8.70 13.22 -10.03
C GLY A 217 -7.23 13.21 -10.44
N PHE A 218 -6.34 13.72 -9.57
CA PHE A 218 -4.92 13.77 -9.90
C PHE A 218 -4.29 12.37 -9.87
N THR A 219 -4.74 11.49 -8.98
CA THR A 219 -4.29 10.10 -8.94
C THR A 219 -4.69 9.35 -10.21
N SER A 220 -5.93 9.49 -10.67
CA SER A 220 -6.38 8.91 -11.94
C SER A 220 -5.52 9.36 -13.12
N LEU A 221 -5.28 10.68 -13.23
CA LEU A 221 -4.40 11.24 -14.27
C LEU A 221 -2.97 10.69 -14.15
N LEU A 222 -2.43 10.59 -12.93
CA LEU A 222 -1.10 10.07 -12.69
C LEU A 222 -1.00 8.58 -13.07
N MET A 223 -2.00 7.77 -12.75
CA MET A 223 -2.05 6.34 -13.03
C MET A 223 -2.06 6.04 -14.53
N GLU A 224 -2.82 6.81 -15.31
CA GLU A 224 -2.78 6.75 -16.78
C GLU A 224 -1.37 7.00 -17.31
N ARG A 225 -0.72 8.08 -16.84
CA ARG A 225 0.62 8.46 -17.30
C ARG A 225 1.69 7.47 -16.87
N LEU A 226 1.63 6.97 -15.64
CA LEU A 226 2.54 5.94 -15.15
C LEU A 226 2.36 4.63 -15.93
N SER A 227 1.15 4.29 -16.35
CA SER A 227 0.90 3.10 -17.17
C SER A 227 1.45 3.26 -18.59
N LEU A 228 1.43 4.47 -19.15
CA LEU A 228 2.06 4.78 -20.44
C LEU A 228 3.58 4.69 -20.38
N ASP A 229 4.21 5.29 -19.37
CA ASP A 229 5.67 5.38 -19.26
C ASP A 229 6.29 4.10 -18.67
N TYR A 230 5.60 3.45 -17.74
CA TYR A 230 6.10 2.32 -16.94
C TYR A 230 5.14 1.11 -16.95
N GLY A 231 4.50 0.81 -18.08
CA GLY A 231 3.45 -0.22 -18.17
C GLY A 231 3.81 -1.65 -17.69
N LYS A 232 5.09 -2.00 -17.57
CA LYS A 232 5.53 -3.31 -17.03
C LYS A 232 5.77 -3.32 -15.52
N LYS A 233 5.69 -2.18 -14.85
CA LYS A 233 5.97 -2.03 -13.42
C LYS A 233 4.67 -2.13 -12.63
N SER A 234 4.73 -2.84 -11.50
CA SER A 234 3.56 -3.02 -10.64
C SER A 234 3.15 -1.70 -9.99
N LYS A 235 1.85 -1.45 -9.87
CA LYS A 235 1.27 -0.27 -9.22
C LYS A 235 0.29 -0.75 -8.17
N LEU A 236 0.63 -0.53 -6.90
CA LEU A 236 -0.23 -0.88 -5.76
C LEU A 236 -0.81 0.39 -5.16
N GLU A 237 -2.09 0.37 -4.84
CA GLU A 237 -2.78 1.51 -4.23
C GLU A 237 -3.09 1.25 -2.76
N PHE A 238 -2.98 2.30 -1.96
CA PHE A 238 -3.53 2.40 -0.61
C PHE A 238 -4.58 3.50 -0.65
N ALA A 239 -5.82 3.08 -0.88
CA ALA A 239 -6.93 3.97 -1.17
C ALA A 239 -7.82 4.17 0.05
N ILE A 240 -7.93 5.42 0.51
CA ILE A 240 -8.80 5.76 1.63
C ILE A 240 -10.25 5.88 1.15
N TYR A 241 -11.06 4.92 1.59
CA TYR A 241 -12.48 4.84 1.30
C TYR A 241 -13.26 5.84 2.18
N PRO A 242 -14.21 6.60 1.58
CA PRO A 242 -14.92 7.66 2.27
C PRO A 242 -15.93 7.10 3.28
N ALA A 243 -15.98 7.73 4.45
CA ALA A 243 -16.87 7.35 5.54
C ALA A 243 -17.80 8.52 5.89
N PRO A 244 -19.13 8.35 5.88
CA PRO A 244 -20.08 9.46 6.08
C PRO A 244 -19.95 10.18 7.44
N GLN A 245 -19.39 9.53 8.46
CA GLN A 245 -19.22 10.14 9.80
C GLN A 245 -18.03 11.11 9.88
N VAL A 246 -17.02 10.93 9.03
CA VAL A 246 -15.79 11.74 8.99
C VAL A 246 -15.58 12.42 7.63
N SER A 247 -16.58 12.29 6.75
CA SER A 247 -16.61 12.89 5.42
C SER A 247 -16.70 14.41 5.54
N THR A 248 -15.78 15.10 4.89
CA THR A 248 -15.77 16.58 4.84
C THR A 248 -16.44 17.10 3.57
N ALA A 249 -16.69 16.24 2.58
CA ALA A 249 -17.23 16.64 1.29
C ALA A 249 -18.50 15.84 0.91
N VAL A 250 -19.55 16.56 0.51
CA VAL A 250 -20.82 15.95 0.07
C VAL A 250 -20.67 15.14 -1.22
N VAL A 251 -19.72 15.53 -2.07
CA VAL A 251 -19.51 14.96 -3.40
C VAL A 251 -18.51 13.80 -3.44
N GLU A 252 -18.07 13.30 -2.29
CA GLU A 252 -17.16 12.14 -2.20
C GLU A 252 -17.63 10.91 -2.99
N PRO A 253 -18.93 10.55 -3.02
CA PRO A 253 -19.38 9.42 -3.86
C PRO A 253 -19.09 9.63 -5.35
N TYR A 254 -19.23 10.85 -5.88
CA TYR A 254 -18.88 11.13 -7.28
C TYR A 254 -17.40 10.95 -7.54
N ASN A 255 -16.56 11.55 -6.71
CA ASN A 255 -15.11 11.42 -6.86
C ASN A 255 -14.65 9.96 -6.78
N SER A 256 -15.27 9.18 -5.89
CA SER A 256 -14.93 7.77 -5.66
C SER A 256 -15.31 6.88 -6.84
N ILE A 257 -16.49 7.06 -7.43
CA ILE A 257 -16.89 6.32 -8.64
C ILE A 257 -15.96 6.66 -9.80
N LEU A 258 -15.72 7.95 -10.05
CA LEU A 258 -14.92 8.42 -11.19
C LEU A 258 -13.46 7.97 -11.11
N THR A 259 -12.85 8.05 -9.92
CA THR A 259 -11.47 7.59 -9.74
C THR A 259 -11.37 6.08 -9.87
N THR A 260 -12.31 5.32 -9.29
CA THR A 260 -12.29 3.86 -9.39
C THR A 260 -12.40 3.42 -10.84
N HIS A 261 -13.35 3.98 -11.61
CA HIS A 261 -13.52 3.69 -13.02
C HIS A 261 -12.22 3.91 -13.83
N THR A 262 -11.58 5.07 -13.64
CA THR A 262 -10.36 5.42 -14.40
C THR A 262 -9.11 4.70 -13.94
N THR A 263 -8.99 4.32 -12.65
CA THR A 263 -7.82 3.58 -12.16
C THR A 263 -7.95 2.07 -12.30
N LEU A 264 -9.15 1.52 -12.55
CA LEU A 264 -9.41 0.08 -12.61
C LEU A 264 -8.56 -0.66 -13.65
N GLU A 265 -8.22 -0.04 -14.78
CA GLU A 265 -7.36 -0.66 -15.80
C GLU A 265 -5.86 -0.45 -15.54
N HIS A 266 -5.52 0.44 -14.61
CA HIS A 266 -4.16 0.89 -14.34
C HIS A 266 -3.61 0.39 -13.01
N SER A 267 -4.45 -0.03 -12.07
CA SER A 267 -4.04 -0.58 -10.78
C SER A 267 -3.85 -2.10 -10.88
N ASP A 268 -2.77 -2.61 -10.31
CA ASP A 268 -2.55 -4.07 -10.23
C ASP A 268 -3.21 -4.66 -8.98
N CYS A 269 -3.30 -3.89 -7.90
CA CYS A 269 -3.96 -4.27 -6.65
C CYS A 269 -4.14 -3.04 -5.74
N ALA A 270 -5.35 -2.86 -5.22
CA ALA A 270 -5.75 -1.71 -4.44
C ALA A 270 -6.21 -2.13 -3.04
N PHE A 271 -5.46 -1.74 -2.02
CA PHE A 271 -5.82 -1.94 -0.62
C PHE A 271 -6.75 -0.82 -0.16
N MET A 272 -8.02 -1.17 0.01
CA MET A 272 -9.02 -0.25 0.52
C MET A 272 -8.93 -0.12 2.04
N VAL A 273 -9.03 1.11 2.51
CA VAL A 273 -8.98 1.46 3.92
C VAL A 273 -10.15 2.37 4.26
N ASP A 274 -11.14 1.85 4.98
CA ASP A 274 -12.34 2.57 5.39
C ASP A 274 -12.07 3.35 6.69
N ASN A 275 -12.22 4.67 6.59
CA ASN A 275 -12.06 5.53 7.76
C ASN A 275 -13.07 5.20 8.87
N GLU A 276 -14.28 4.73 8.55
CA GLU A 276 -15.28 4.38 9.57
C GLU A 276 -14.86 3.13 10.35
N ALA A 277 -14.32 2.13 9.65
CA ALA A 277 -13.84 0.90 10.26
C ALA A 277 -12.68 1.19 11.22
N ILE A 278 -11.70 2.00 10.78
CA ILE A 278 -10.58 2.40 11.63
C ILE A 278 -11.05 3.23 12.82
N TYR A 279 -11.97 4.17 12.61
CA TYR A 279 -12.50 4.99 13.69
C TYR A 279 -13.14 4.12 14.79
N ASP A 280 -13.94 3.13 14.39
CA ASP A 280 -14.56 2.18 15.32
C ASP A 280 -13.53 1.31 16.03
N ILE A 281 -12.49 0.87 15.34
CA ILE A 281 -11.37 0.11 15.92
C ILE A 281 -10.65 0.96 16.96
N CYS A 282 -10.28 2.21 16.65
CA CYS A 282 -9.63 3.11 17.60
C CYS A 282 -10.50 3.34 18.84
N ARG A 283 -11.81 3.53 18.65
CA ARG A 283 -12.74 3.77 19.76
C ARG A 283 -12.93 2.54 20.66
N ARG A 284 -13.00 1.35 20.06
CA ARG A 284 -13.31 0.10 20.76
C ARG A 284 -12.07 -0.55 21.38
N ASN A 285 -10.97 -0.60 20.64
CA ASN A 285 -9.79 -1.37 21.00
C ASN A 285 -8.71 -0.51 21.68
N LEU A 286 -8.62 0.77 21.31
CA LEU A 286 -7.64 1.71 21.89
C LEU A 286 -8.25 2.60 22.99
N ASP A 287 -9.56 2.46 23.25
CA ASP A 287 -10.34 3.26 24.22
C ASP A 287 -10.28 4.78 23.97
N ILE A 288 -10.12 5.19 22.71
CA ILE A 288 -10.08 6.60 22.32
C ILE A 288 -11.49 7.09 22.03
N GLU A 289 -12.04 7.98 22.87
CA GLU A 289 -13.43 8.43 22.71
C GLU A 289 -13.68 9.18 21.39
N ARG A 290 -12.70 9.99 20.96
CA ARG A 290 -12.75 10.78 19.70
C ARG A 290 -11.42 10.67 18.93
N PRO A 291 -11.24 9.61 18.13
CA PRO A 291 -10.06 9.44 17.30
C PRO A 291 -9.83 10.64 16.36
N THR A 292 -8.59 11.11 16.28
CA THR A 292 -8.13 12.13 15.32
C THR A 292 -7.45 11.49 14.11
N TYR A 293 -7.22 12.26 13.04
CA TYR A 293 -6.47 11.75 11.87
C TYR A 293 -5.07 11.23 12.24
N THR A 294 -4.41 11.79 13.26
CA THR A 294 -3.13 11.26 13.77
C THR A 294 -3.28 9.84 14.31
N ASN A 295 -4.37 9.54 15.06
CA ASN A 295 -4.62 8.19 15.57
C ASN A 295 -4.91 7.22 14.42
N LEU A 296 -5.75 7.63 13.47
CA LEU A 296 -6.11 6.85 12.28
C LEU A 296 -4.86 6.53 11.45
N ASN A 297 -4.07 7.55 11.10
CA ASN A 297 -2.88 7.43 10.26
C ASN A 297 -1.80 6.58 10.91
N ARG A 298 -1.65 6.61 12.24
CA ARG A 298 -0.74 5.70 12.95
C ARG A 298 -1.18 4.25 12.82
N LEU A 299 -2.47 3.94 12.90
CA LEU A 299 -2.95 2.57 12.66
C LEU A 299 -2.72 2.16 11.20
N ILE A 300 -3.04 3.03 10.25
CA ILE A 300 -2.78 2.80 8.81
C ILE A 300 -1.30 2.54 8.57
N SER A 301 -0.41 3.32 9.17
CA SER A 301 1.04 3.13 9.01
C SER A 301 1.53 1.76 9.48
N GLN A 302 0.94 1.19 10.54
CA GLN A 302 1.30 -0.13 11.04
C GLN A 302 0.91 -1.24 10.06
N ILE A 303 -0.23 -1.06 9.40
CA ILE A 303 -0.74 -1.97 8.39
C ILE A 303 0.14 -1.88 7.14
N VAL A 304 0.38 -0.67 6.63
CA VAL A 304 1.27 -0.42 5.48
C VAL A 304 2.67 -0.97 5.77
N SER A 305 3.17 -0.77 6.99
CA SER A 305 4.45 -1.35 7.43
C SER A 305 4.43 -2.86 7.38
N SER A 306 3.34 -3.50 7.80
CA SER A 306 3.21 -4.96 7.78
C SER A 306 3.12 -5.52 6.36
N ILE A 307 2.43 -4.83 5.45
CA ILE A 307 2.32 -5.20 4.02
C ILE A 307 3.66 -5.04 3.32
N THR A 308 4.38 -3.95 3.58
CA THR A 308 5.68 -3.65 2.94
C THR A 308 6.87 -4.29 3.65
N ALA A 309 6.67 -4.96 4.78
CA ALA A 309 7.76 -5.54 5.57
C ALA A 309 8.57 -6.56 4.78
N SER A 310 7.94 -7.35 3.90
CA SER A 310 8.63 -8.34 3.04
C SER A 310 9.56 -7.73 2.00
N LEU A 311 9.38 -6.44 1.70
CA LEU A 311 10.22 -5.68 0.76
C LEU A 311 11.39 -4.99 1.48
N ARG A 312 11.23 -4.70 2.77
CA ARG A 312 12.17 -3.89 3.56
C ARG A 312 13.07 -4.71 4.48
N PHE A 313 12.71 -5.95 4.78
CA PHE A 313 13.45 -6.85 5.66
C PHE A 313 13.65 -8.21 5.00
N ASP A 314 14.76 -8.90 5.29
CA ASP A 314 14.83 -10.32 4.98
C ASP A 314 13.87 -11.13 5.88
N GLY A 315 13.22 -12.12 5.28
CA GLY A 315 12.19 -12.95 5.89
C GLY A 315 12.26 -14.37 5.35
N ALA A 316 11.69 -15.32 6.09
CA ALA A 316 11.71 -16.72 5.70
C ALA A 316 10.85 -17.00 4.45
N LEU A 317 9.84 -16.15 4.21
CA LEU A 317 9.03 -16.15 3.00
C LEU A 317 8.75 -14.69 2.60
N ASN A 318 9.56 -14.16 1.69
CA ASN A 318 9.41 -12.79 1.19
C ASN A 318 8.40 -12.77 0.05
N VAL A 319 7.40 -11.90 0.14
CA VAL A 319 6.43 -11.61 -0.92
C VAL A 319 6.89 -10.35 -1.66
N ASP A 320 7.21 -10.48 -2.95
CA ASP A 320 7.52 -9.35 -3.84
C ASP A 320 6.23 -8.61 -4.28
N LEU A 321 6.35 -7.39 -4.82
CA LEU A 321 5.19 -6.64 -5.34
C LEU A 321 4.37 -7.42 -6.38
N THR A 322 5.05 -8.08 -7.31
CA THR A 322 4.42 -8.93 -8.32
C THR A 322 3.75 -10.16 -7.70
N GLU A 323 4.23 -10.62 -6.55
CA GLU A 323 3.62 -11.74 -5.84
C GLU A 323 2.32 -11.34 -5.12
N PHE A 324 2.13 -10.07 -4.75
CA PHE A 324 0.82 -9.64 -4.27
C PHE A 324 -0.25 -9.82 -5.35
N GLN A 325 0.05 -9.42 -6.59
CA GLN A 325 -0.86 -9.61 -7.72
C GLN A 325 -1.13 -11.10 -7.96
N THR A 326 -0.10 -11.93 -8.11
CA THR A 326 -0.29 -13.36 -8.42
C THR A 326 -0.96 -14.15 -7.29
N ASN A 327 -0.79 -13.74 -6.03
CA ASN A 327 -1.37 -14.44 -4.89
C ASN A 327 -2.77 -13.95 -4.50
N LEU A 328 -3.08 -12.66 -4.71
CA LEU A 328 -4.32 -12.05 -4.23
C LEU A 328 -5.33 -11.74 -5.34
N VAL A 329 -4.89 -11.58 -6.60
CA VAL A 329 -5.72 -11.08 -7.70
C VAL A 329 -5.94 -12.20 -8.73
N PRO A 330 -7.02 -12.99 -8.61
CA PRO A 330 -7.33 -14.05 -9.57
C PRO A 330 -7.79 -13.51 -10.91
N TYR A 331 -8.54 -12.41 -10.90
CA TYR A 331 -9.07 -11.73 -12.08
C TYR A 331 -8.63 -10.26 -12.07
N PRO A 332 -8.17 -9.69 -13.20
CA PRO A 332 -7.63 -8.34 -13.23
C PRO A 332 -8.53 -7.25 -12.67
N ARG A 333 -9.87 -7.34 -12.84
CA ARG A 333 -10.85 -6.37 -12.31
C ARG A 333 -11.14 -6.55 -10.82
N ILE A 334 -10.95 -7.76 -10.28
CA ILE A 334 -11.23 -8.09 -8.87
C ILE A 334 -9.93 -8.01 -8.07
N HIS A 335 -9.40 -6.80 -7.96
CA HIS A 335 -8.10 -6.53 -7.39
C HIS A 335 -8.15 -5.71 -6.09
N PHE A 336 -9.22 -5.85 -5.30
CA PHE A 336 -9.44 -5.10 -4.07
C PHE A 336 -9.39 -6.02 -2.83
N PRO A 337 -8.20 -6.41 -2.31
CA PRO A 337 -8.10 -7.20 -1.10
C PRO A 337 -8.59 -6.42 0.12
N LEU A 338 -9.37 -7.10 0.95
CA LEU A 338 -9.69 -6.66 2.30
C LEU A 338 -8.45 -6.80 3.20
N VAL A 339 -8.15 -5.77 3.97
CA VAL A 339 -7.07 -5.77 4.95
C VAL A 339 -7.63 -5.96 6.35
N THR A 340 -6.99 -6.82 7.13
CA THR A 340 -7.29 -7.02 8.55
C THR A 340 -6.00 -7.09 9.34
N TYR A 341 -5.95 -6.43 10.50
CA TYR A 341 -4.75 -6.42 11.35
C TYR A 341 -5.06 -6.86 12.78
N ALA A 342 -4.20 -7.71 13.33
CA ALA A 342 -4.32 -8.16 14.71
C ALA A 342 -2.93 -8.41 15.32
N PRO A 343 -2.73 -8.15 16.62
CA PRO A 343 -3.70 -7.55 17.54
C PRO A 343 -3.65 -6.02 17.54
N ILE A 344 -4.75 -5.40 17.94
CA ILE A 344 -4.85 -3.95 18.14
C ILE A 344 -5.19 -3.75 19.62
N ILE A 345 -4.20 -3.35 20.41
CA ILE A 345 -4.29 -3.24 21.87
C ILE A 345 -3.78 -1.87 22.30
N SER A 346 -4.51 -1.21 23.20
CA SER A 346 -4.08 0.02 23.86
C SER A 346 -2.78 -0.17 24.65
N ALA A 347 -1.91 0.83 24.63
CA ALA A 347 -0.68 0.85 25.44
C ALA A 347 -0.92 0.59 26.94
N GLU A 348 -2.10 0.94 27.47
CA GLU A 348 -2.47 0.72 28.87
C GLU A 348 -2.79 -0.75 29.20
N LYS A 349 -3.33 -1.50 28.23
CA LYS A 349 -3.79 -2.90 28.40
C LYS A 349 -2.71 -3.95 28.13
N ALA A 350 -1.54 -3.53 27.63
CA ALA A 350 -0.46 -4.39 27.15
C ALA A 350 0.08 -5.41 28.17
N TYR A 351 0.04 -5.10 29.47
CA TYR A 351 0.67 -5.92 30.51
C TYR A 351 -0.13 -7.18 30.87
N HIS A 352 -1.39 -7.27 30.46
CA HIS A 352 -2.30 -8.31 30.91
C HIS A 352 -2.48 -9.48 29.94
N GLU A 353 -2.13 -9.33 28.66
CA GLU A 353 -2.44 -10.31 27.62
C GLU A 353 -1.25 -10.54 26.67
N GLN A 354 -0.69 -11.74 26.69
CA GLN A 354 0.21 -12.22 25.62
C GLN A 354 -0.59 -13.13 24.70
N LEU A 355 -0.95 -12.63 23.52
CA LEU A 355 -1.74 -13.38 22.56
C LEU A 355 -0.87 -14.42 21.82
N SER A 356 -1.39 -15.64 21.73
CA SER A 356 -0.81 -16.73 20.96
C SER A 356 -0.99 -16.52 19.45
N VAL A 357 -0.22 -17.26 18.64
CA VAL A 357 -0.36 -17.24 17.17
C VAL A 357 -1.78 -17.66 16.75
N ALA A 358 -2.39 -18.62 17.46
CA ALA A 358 -3.75 -19.08 17.16
C ALA A 358 -4.82 -18.03 17.44
N GLU A 359 -4.67 -17.25 18.52
CA GLU A 359 -5.60 -16.18 18.90
C GLU A 359 -5.54 -15.03 17.88
N ILE A 360 -4.34 -14.49 17.61
CA ILE A 360 -4.21 -13.39 16.63
C ILE A 360 -4.67 -13.81 15.23
N THR A 361 -4.43 -15.06 14.84
CA THR A 361 -4.91 -15.61 13.56
C THR A 361 -6.43 -15.71 13.52
N SER A 362 -7.06 -16.08 14.63
CA SER A 362 -8.52 -16.14 14.72
C SER A 362 -9.15 -14.75 14.71
N SER A 363 -8.53 -13.77 15.37
CA SER A 363 -8.99 -12.37 15.36
C SER A 363 -8.97 -11.73 13.97
N CYS A 364 -8.14 -12.22 13.03
CA CYS A 364 -8.17 -11.76 11.64
C CYS A 364 -9.47 -12.08 10.90
N PHE A 365 -10.21 -13.12 11.33
CA PHE A 365 -11.48 -13.50 10.73
C PHE A 365 -12.69 -12.90 11.46
N GLU A 366 -12.45 -12.06 12.47
CA GLU A 366 -13.51 -11.33 13.15
C GLU A 366 -13.83 -10.03 12.40
N PRO A 367 -15.12 -9.73 12.11
CA PRO A 367 -15.52 -8.49 11.44
C PRO A 367 -15.03 -7.22 12.13
N ASN A 368 -14.83 -7.27 13.45
CA ASN A 368 -14.41 -6.14 14.25
C ASN A 368 -12.97 -5.68 14.00
N SER A 369 -12.14 -6.51 13.38
CA SER A 369 -10.72 -6.22 13.11
C SER A 369 -10.48 -5.76 11.66
N GLN A 370 -11.51 -5.80 10.81
CA GLN A 370 -11.42 -5.51 9.39
C GLN A 370 -11.31 -4.01 9.13
N MET A 371 -10.53 -3.64 8.11
CA MET A 371 -10.29 -2.26 7.72
C MET A 371 -11.33 -1.72 6.73
N VAL A 372 -12.27 -2.54 6.29
CA VAL A 372 -13.43 -2.12 5.49
C VAL A 372 -14.67 -2.73 6.13
N LYS A 373 -15.73 -1.94 6.27
CA LYS A 373 -17.01 -2.45 6.77
C LYS A 373 -17.69 -3.32 5.72
N CYS A 374 -17.52 -4.63 5.83
CA CYS A 374 -18.33 -5.62 5.13
C CYS A 374 -18.50 -6.84 6.03
N ASP A 375 -19.41 -7.74 5.69
CA ASP A 375 -19.51 -9.03 6.38
C ASP A 375 -18.97 -10.17 5.50
N PRO A 376 -17.74 -10.66 5.74
CA PRO A 376 -17.18 -11.75 4.93
C PRO A 376 -17.92 -13.09 5.06
N ARG A 377 -18.89 -13.21 5.97
CA ARG A 377 -19.75 -14.38 6.07
C ARG A 377 -20.81 -14.42 4.96
N HIS A 378 -21.11 -13.28 4.33
CA HIS A 378 -21.98 -13.19 3.16
C HIS A 378 -21.23 -13.33 1.84
N GLY A 379 -19.90 -13.43 1.87
CA GLY A 379 -19.06 -13.60 0.69
C GLY A 379 -18.27 -14.89 0.72
N LYS A 380 -17.52 -15.11 -0.36
CA LYS A 380 -16.55 -16.19 -0.51
C LYS A 380 -15.15 -15.61 -0.60
N TYR A 381 -14.18 -16.33 -0.05
CA TYR A 381 -12.76 -16.00 -0.16
C TYR A 381 -12.18 -16.59 -1.43
N MET A 382 -11.53 -15.76 -2.24
CA MET A 382 -10.77 -16.18 -3.42
C MET A 382 -9.31 -16.46 -3.05
N ALA A 383 -8.74 -15.61 -2.20
CA ALA A 383 -7.36 -15.69 -1.76
C ALA A 383 -7.20 -15.11 -0.36
N CYS A 384 -6.23 -15.62 0.40
CA CYS A 384 -5.89 -15.16 1.73
C CYS A 384 -4.37 -15.22 1.95
N CYS A 385 -3.74 -14.09 2.23
CA CYS A 385 -2.33 -13.99 2.60
C CYS A 385 -2.22 -13.55 4.05
N MET A 386 -1.49 -14.31 4.86
CA MET A 386 -1.25 -14.04 6.28
C MET A 386 0.20 -13.58 6.44
N LEU A 387 0.42 -12.31 6.74
CA LEU A 387 1.73 -11.70 6.93
C LEU A 387 2.02 -11.56 8.42
N TYR A 388 2.74 -12.52 8.99
CA TYR A 388 3.13 -12.54 10.39
C TYR A 388 4.41 -11.74 10.63
N ARG A 389 4.47 -11.06 11.78
CA ARG A 389 5.64 -10.32 12.26
C ARG A 389 5.97 -10.69 13.70
N GLY A 390 7.25 -10.80 14.03
CA GLY A 390 7.79 -10.99 15.37
C GLY A 390 8.06 -12.45 15.75
N ASP A 391 7.91 -12.76 17.04
CA ASP A 391 8.15 -14.10 17.58
C ASP A 391 7.03 -15.07 17.16
N VAL A 392 7.19 -15.65 15.97
CA VAL A 392 6.22 -16.54 15.34
C VAL A 392 6.90 -17.82 14.84
N VAL A 393 6.43 -18.95 15.34
CA VAL A 393 6.91 -20.27 14.94
C VAL A 393 6.10 -20.79 13.75
N PRO A 394 6.71 -21.18 12.62
CA PRO A 394 5.98 -21.65 11.43
C PRO A 394 5.04 -22.83 11.69
N LYS A 395 5.40 -23.72 12.63
CA LYS A 395 4.55 -24.84 13.04
C LYS A 395 3.22 -24.36 13.64
N ASP A 396 3.25 -23.34 14.49
CA ASP A 396 2.06 -22.83 15.17
C ASP A 396 1.13 -22.11 14.18
N VAL A 397 1.70 -21.45 13.17
CA VAL A 397 0.94 -20.86 12.06
C VAL A 397 0.19 -21.95 11.28
N ASN A 398 0.86 -23.04 10.92
CA ASN A 398 0.22 -24.15 10.20
C ASN A 398 -0.93 -24.78 11.01
N VAL A 399 -0.75 -24.94 12.32
CA VAL A 399 -1.81 -25.44 13.23
C VAL A 399 -2.97 -24.46 13.31
N ALA A 400 -2.68 -23.16 13.43
CA ALA A 400 -3.71 -22.12 13.47
C ALA A 400 -4.53 -22.07 12.17
N ILE A 401 -3.87 -22.08 11.00
CA ILE A 401 -4.54 -22.09 9.69
C ILE A 401 -5.35 -23.37 9.50
N ALA A 402 -4.84 -24.53 9.92
CA ALA A 402 -5.60 -25.78 9.88
C ALA A 402 -6.90 -25.68 10.71
N ALA A 403 -6.84 -25.08 11.90
CA ALA A 403 -8.03 -24.85 12.71
C ALA A 403 -9.03 -23.88 12.03
N ILE A 404 -8.54 -22.78 11.44
CA ILE A 404 -9.37 -21.83 10.67
C ILE A 404 -10.08 -22.53 9.51
N LYS A 405 -9.39 -23.37 8.74
CA LYS A 405 -9.98 -24.13 7.62
C LYS A 405 -11.12 -25.07 8.03
N THR A 406 -11.19 -25.48 9.29
CA THR A 406 -12.30 -26.32 9.78
C THR A 406 -13.56 -25.53 10.13
N LYS A 407 -13.48 -24.19 10.22
CA LYS A 407 -14.62 -23.34 10.56
C LYS A 407 -15.55 -23.19 9.36
N ARG A 408 -16.81 -23.60 9.52
CA ARG A 408 -17.86 -23.51 8.47
C ARG A 408 -18.20 -22.07 8.04
N THR A 409 -17.85 -21.08 8.86
CA THR A 409 -18.09 -19.66 8.58
C THR A 409 -17.13 -19.08 7.56
N ILE A 410 -16.06 -19.81 7.20
CA ILE A 410 -15.05 -19.36 6.24
C ILE A 410 -15.20 -20.22 5.01
N GLN A 411 -15.79 -19.64 3.97
CA GLN A 411 -16.07 -20.31 2.71
C GLN A 411 -15.11 -19.78 1.64
N PHE A 412 -14.38 -20.69 1.01
CA PHE A 412 -13.59 -20.37 -0.17
C PHE A 412 -14.41 -20.68 -1.41
N VAL A 413 -14.11 -20.00 -2.51
CA VAL A 413 -14.57 -20.39 -3.84
C VAL A 413 -14.12 -21.83 -4.17
N ASP A 414 -14.96 -22.55 -4.90
CA ASP A 414 -14.76 -23.97 -5.21
C ASP A 414 -13.49 -24.26 -6.03
N TRP A 415 -13.12 -23.35 -6.93
CA TRP A 415 -11.90 -23.42 -7.73
C TRP A 415 -10.62 -23.06 -6.97
N CYS A 416 -10.71 -22.54 -5.73
CA CYS A 416 -9.56 -22.22 -4.87
C CYS A 416 -9.65 -22.85 -3.46
N PRO A 417 -9.57 -24.18 -3.33
CA PRO A 417 -9.74 -24.88 -2.05
C PRO A 417 -8.58 -24.69 -1.05
N THR A 418 -7.43 -24.16 -1.49
CA THR A 418 -6.22 -24.01 -0.64
C THR A 418 -5.60 -22.61 -0.71
N GLY A 419 -6.43 -21.56 -0.68
CA GLY A 419 -6.03 -20.17 -0.90
C GLY A 419 -5.21 -19.47 0.19
N PHE A 420 -4.52 -20.17 1.10
CA PHE A 420 -3.70 -19.54 2.15
C PHE A 420 -2.22 -19.43 1.75
N LYS A 421 -1.71 -18.20 1.76
CA LYS A 421 -0.28 -17.86 1.65
C LYS A 421 0.21 -17.30 2.99
N VAL A 422 1.46 -17.58 3.36
CA VAL A 422 1.99 -17.24 4.68
C VAL A 422 3.34 -16.55 4.55
N GLY A 423 3.42 -15.28 4.90
CA GLY A 423 4.68 -14.55 5.09
C GLY A 423 5.07 -14.52 6.57
N ILE A 424 6.35 -14.71 6.89
CA ILE A 424 6.86 -14.58 8.27
C ILE A 424 8.11 -13.72 8.26
N ASN A 425 8.04 -12.61 8.99
CA ASN A 425 9.17 -11.76 9.32
C ASN A 425 9.43 -11.85 10.83
N TYR A 426 10.66 -12.18 11.23
CA TYR A 426 11.02 -12.39 12.63
C TYR A 426 11.24 -11.10 13.42
N GLN A 427 11.29 -9.95 12.75
CA GLN A 427 11.39 -8.68 13.44
C GLN A 427 10.06 -8.31 14.10
N PRO A 428 10.07 -7.97 15.41
CA PRO A 428 8.86 -7.56 16.10
C PRO A 428 8.29 -6.26 15.51
N PRO A 429 6.96 -6.07 15.56
CA PRO A 429 6.34 -4.80 15.19
C PRO A 429 6.89 -3.65 16.03
N THR A 430 7.31 -2.57 15.37
CA THR A 430 7.75 -1.34 16.06
C THR A 430 6.55 -0.43 16.27
N VAL A 431 6.51 0.26 17.41
CA VAL A 431 5.47 1.26 17.69
C VAL A 431 6.10 2.64 17.80
N VAL A 432 5.37 3.66 17.34
CA VAL A 432 5.79 5.06 17.44
C VAL A 432 5.78 5.49 18.91
N PRO A 433 6.86 6.12 19.42
CA PRO A 433 6.86 6.71 20.76
C PRO A 433 5.73 7.72 20.92
N GLY A 434 4.95 7.61 22.01
CA GLY A 434 3.74 8.45 22.19
C GLY A 434 2.57 8.07 21.28
N GLY A 435 2.63 6.90 20.64
CA GLY A 435 1.49 6.28 19.96
C GLY A 435 0.57 5.53 20.90
N ASP A 436 -0.63 5.23 20.42
CA ASP A 436 -1.71 4.61 21.20
C ASP A 436 -1.59 3.07 21.29
N LEU A 437 -0.76 2.47 20.42
CA LEU A 437 -0.58 1.03 20.31
C LEU A 437 0.46 0.49 21.30
N ALA A 438 0.10 -0.62 21.93
CA ALA A 438 1.00 -1.40 22.76
C ALA A 438 2.15 -2.04 21.97
N LYS A 439 3.31 -2.16 22.61
CA LYS A 439 4.39 -3.04 22.11
C LYS A 439 3.96 -4.49 22.23
N VAL A 440 3.90 -5.19 21.10
CA VAL A 440 3.53 -6.60 21.02
C VAL A 440 4.70 -7.43 20.50
N GLN A 441 4.81 -8.67 20.96
CA GLN A 441 5.85 -9.61 20.51
C GLN A 441 5.57 -10.17 19.12
N ARG A 442 4.31 -10.19 18.73
CA ARG A 442 3.84 -10.74 17.46
C ARG A 442 2.60 -10.02 16.97
N ALA A 443 2.48 -9.89 15.66
CA ALA A 443 1.30 -9.39 14.97
C ALA A 443 1.12 -10.13 13.65
N VAL A 444 -0.06 -9.96 13.06
CA VAL A 444 -0.42 -10.52 11.78
C VAL A 444 -1.28 -9.53 10.99
N CYS A 445 -0.93 -9.33 9.74
CA CYS A 445 -1.72 -8.62 8.75
C CYS A 445 -2.27 -9.64 7.76
N MET A 446 -3.59 -9.79 7.73
CA MET A 446 -4.27 -10.62 6.74
C MET A 446 -4.70 -9.75 5.56
N LEU A 447 -4.36 -10.20 4.35
CA LEU A 447 -4.85 -9.66 3.09
C LEU A 447 -5.73 -10.73 2.46
N SER A 448 -7.02 -10.47 2.35
CA SER A 448 -7.97 -11.45 1.84
C SER A 448 -8.80 -10.86 0.72
N ASN A 449 -8.73 -11.47 -0.47
CA ASN A 449 -9.63 -11.12 -1.55
C ASN A 449 -10.95 -11.88 -1.35
N THR A 450 -12.03 -11.16 -1.06
CA THR A 450 -13.35 -11.71 -0.75
C THR A 450 -14.42 -10.95 -1.51
N THR A 451 -15.43 -11.68 -1.98
CA THR A 451 -16.57 -11.06 -2.69
C THR A 451 -17.42 -10.16 -1.79
N ALA A 452 -17.28 -10.25 -0.46
CA ALA A 452 -18.00 -9.39 0.47
C ALA A 452 -17.64 -7.89 0.33
N ILE A 453 -16.51 -7.55 -0.29
CA ILE A 453 -16.16 -6.15 -0.55
C ILE A 453 -17.15 -5.47 -1.52
N ALA A 454 -17.92 -6.24 -2.30
CA ALA A 454 -19.03 -5.73 -3.12
C ALA A 454 -20.06 -4.94 -2.29
N GLU A 455 -20.25 -5.25 -1.01
CA GLU A 455 -21.13 -4.46 -0.13
C GLU A 455 -20.64 -3.01 0.04
N ALA A 456 -19.32 -2.77 -0.04
CA ALA A 456 -18.77 -1.42 0.02
C ALA A 456 -19.01 -0.64 -1.27
N TRP A 457 -18.95 -1.30 -2.42
CA TRP A 457 -19.28 -0.71 -3.72
C TRP A 457 -20.77 -0.37 -3.79
N ALA A 458 -21.65 -1.30 -3.44
CA ALA A 458 -23.11 -1.10 -3.45
C ALA A 458 -23.56 0.10 -2.59
N ARG A 459 -22.93 0.33 -1.43
CA ARG A 459 -23.21 1.51 -0.59
C ARG A 459 -22.80 2.82 -1.26
N LEU A 460 -21.71 2.79 -2.02
CA LEU A 460 -21.18 3.96 -2.71
C LEU A 460 -22.03 4.29 -3.94
N ASP A 461 -22.36 3.26 -4.73
CA ASP A 461 -23.26 3.30 -5.88
C ASP A 461 -24.64 3.84 -5.49
N HIS A 462 -25.21 3.36 -4.38
CA HIS A 462 -26.48 3.86 -3.89
C HIS A 462 -26.46 5.37 -3.60
N LYS A 463 -25.39 5.88 -2.98
CA LYS A 463 -25.23 7.32 -2.70
C LYS A 463 -25.04 8.11 -4.00
N PHE A 464 -24.28 7.57 -4.95
CA PHE A 464 -24.11 8.16 -6.26
C PHE A 464 -25.46 8.32 -6.98
N ASP A 465 -26.25 7.24 -7.03
CA ASP A 465 -27.53 7.19 -7.73
C ASP A 465 -28.53 8.22 -7.16
N LEU A 466 -28.60 8.35 -5.83
CA LEU A 466 -29.45 9.35 -5.16
C LEU A 466 -29.12 10.78 -5.58
N MET A 467 -27.84 11.13 -5.68
CA MET A 467 -27.41 12.47 -6.09
C MET A 467 -27.57 12.68 -7.60
N TYR A 468 -27.15 11.70 -8.41
CA TYR A 468 -27.12 11.80 -9.86
C TYR A 468 -28.51 11.79 -10.49
N ALA A 469 -29.49 11.12 -9.87
CA ALA A 469 -30.89 11.18 -10.26
C ALA A 469 -31.47 12.60 -10.21
N LYS A 470 -30.88 13.50 -9.42
CA LYS A 470 -31.25 14.92 -9.35
C LYS A 470 -30.26 15.84 -10.05
N ARG A 471 -29.21 15.29 -10.67
CA ARG A 471 -28.07 16.05 -11.22
C ARG A 471 -27.49 17.05 -10.20
N ALA A 472 -27.55 16.69 -8.91
CA ALA A 472 -27.02 17.54 -7.86
C ALA A 472 -25.50 17.66 -8.03
N PHE A 473 -24.95 18.87 -7.93
CA PHE A 473 -23.50 19.16 -8.04
C PHE A 473 -22.81 18.84 -9.39
N VAL A 474 -23.46 18.18 -10.35
CA VAL A 474 -22.88 17.81 -11.66
C VAL A 474 -22.29 19.00 -12.42
N HIS A 475 -22.93 20.17 -12.34
CA HIS A 475 -22.46 21.39 -13.00
C HIS A 475 -21.05 21.84 -12.59
N TRP A 476 -20.59 21.50 -11.38
CA TRP A 476 -19.22 21.80 -10.95
C TRP A 476 -18.18 20.97 -11.70
N TYR A 477 -18.52 19.74 -12.08
CA TYR A 477 -17.63 18.84 -12.81
C TYR A 477 -17.60 19.23 -14.30
N VAL A 478 -18.78 19.44 -14.89
CA VAL A 478 -18.90 19.87 -16.29
C VAL A 478 -18.25 21.23 -16.53
N GLY A 479 -18.35 22.15 -15.56
CA GLY A 479 -17.69 23.45 -15.61
C GLY A 479 -16.16 23.39 -15.63
N GLU A 480 -15.58 22.25 -15.26
CA GLU A 480 -14.14 22.01 -15.19
C GLU A 480 -13.65 21.09 -16.33
N GLY A 481 -14.41 21.02 -17.43
CA GLY A 481 -13.99 20.38 -18.67
C GLY A 481 -14.22 18.87 -18.75
N MET A 482 -14.95 18.29 -17.79
CA MET A 482 -15.40 16.91 -17.82
C MET A 482 -16.72 16.77 -18.61
N GLU A 483 -16.89 15.73 -19.41
CA GLU A 483 -18.16 15.50 -20.09
C GLU A 483 -19.20 14.88 -19.13
N GLU A 484 -20.47 15.29 -19.23
CA GLU A 484 -21.53 14.72 -18.37
C GLU A 484 -21.69 13.20 -18.59
N GLY A 485 -21.38 12.70 -19.80
CA GLY A 485 -21.46 11.28 -20.14
C GLY A 485 -20.54 10.38 -19.31
N GLU A 486 -19.40 10.90 -18.86
CA GLU A 486 -18.42 10.14 -18.05
C GLU A 486 -19.02 9.68 -16.71
N PHE A 487 -20.00 10.41 -16.15
CA PHE A 487 -20.71 9.96 -14.94
C PHE A 487 -21.48 8.67 -15.17
N SER A 488 -22.15 8.57 -16.31
CA SER A 488 -22.93 7.38 -16.66
C SER A 488 -22.01 6.22 -16.99
N GLU A 489 -20.94 6.45 -17.75
CA GLU A 489 -19.94 5.43 -18.10
C GLU A 489 -19.28 4.84 -16.85
N ALA A 490 -18.80 5.70 -15.94
CA ALA A 490 -18.18 5.25 -14.70
C ALA A 490 -19.15 4.46 -13.81
N ARG A 491 -20.43 4.85 -13.79
CA ARG A 491 -21.47 4.14 -13.04
C ARG A 491 -21.82 2.78 -13.64
N GLU A 492 -21.83 2.67 -14.97
CA GLU A 492 -22.07 1.42 -15.70
C GLU A 492 -20.90 0.44 -15.50
N ASP A 493 -19.66 0.94 -15.52
CA ASP A 493 -18.48 0.11 -15.27
C ASP A 493 -18.44 -0.43 -13.83
N LEU A 494 -18.84 0.37 -12.84
CA LEU A 494 -18.97 -0.11 -11.47
C LEU A 494 -20.15 -1.09 -11.28
N ALA A 495 -21.26 -0.91 -12.00
CA ALA A 495 -22.32 -1.92 -12.04
C ALA A 495 -21.82 -3.26 -12.62
N ALA A 496 -20.97 -3.20 -13.65
CA ALA A 496 -20.33 -4.39 -14.21
C ALA A 496 -19.37 -5.03 -13.20
N LEU A 497 -18.61 -4.23 -12.45
CA LEU A 497 -17.75 -4.73 -11.37
C LEU A 497 -18.54 -5.43 -10.25
N GLU A 498 -19.69 -4.87 -9.84
CA GLU A 498 -20.58 -5.54 -8.88
C GLU A 498 -21.04 -6.90 -9.40
N LYS A 499 -21.42 -6.96 -10.69
CA LYS A 499 -21.80 -8.21 -11.34
C LYS A 499 -20.65 -9.21 -11.42
N ASP A 500 -19.42 -8.75 -11.68
CA ASP A 500 -18.22 -9.61 -11.66
C ASP A 500 -18.06 -10.28 -10.27
N TYR A 501 -18.33 -9.55 -9.18
CA TYR A 501 -18.30 -10.14 -7.82
C TYR A 501 -19.43 -11.11 -7.55
N GLU A 502 -20.63 -10.86 -8.08
CA GLU A 502 -21.77 -11.79 -7.98
C GLU A 502 -21.50 -13.11 -8.71
N GLU A 503 -20.98 -13.03 -9.94
CA GLU A 503 -20.61 -14.19 -10.77
C GLU A 503 -19.47 -15.01 -10.16
N VAL A 504 -18.53 -14.39 -9.45
CA VAL A 504 -17.50 -15.15 -8.71
C VAL A 504 -18.05 -15.76 -7.42
N GLY A 505 -19.14 -15.21 -6.89
CA GLY A 505 -19.82 -15.69 -5.69
C GLY A 505 -20.68 -16.93 -5.91
N THR A 506 -21.15 -17.18 -7.13
CA THR A 506 -21.95 -18.37 -7.49
C THR A 506 -21.06 -19.62 -7.52
N ASP A 507 -21.62 -20.77 -7.11
CA ASP A 507 -20.90 -22.05 -7.19
C ASP A 507 -20.97 -22.61 -8.62
N SER A 508 -19.88 -23.24 -9.09
CA SER A 508 -19.82 -23.81 -10.46
C SER A 508 -20.91 -24.85 -10.75
N PHE A 509 -21.55 -25.38 -9.71
CA PHE A 509 -22.53 -26.46 -9.80
C PHE A 509 -23.99 -25.99 -9.78
N GLU A 510 -24.28 -24.71 -9.58
CA GLU A 510 -25.67 -24.21 -9.66
C GLU A 510 -26.13 -24.06 -11.12
N GLU A 511 -25.23 -23.76 -12.07
CA GLU A 511 -25.57 -23.62 -13.49
C GLU A 511 -25.85 -24.96 -14.20
N GLU A 512 -25.31 -26.10 -13.73
CA GLU A 512 -25.58 -27.41 -14.36
C GLU A 512 -26.98 -27.96 -14.02
N ASN A 513 -27.62 -27.51 -12.93
CA ASN A 513 -28.94 -28.02 -12.52
C ASN A 513 -30.12 -27.27 -13.14
N GLU A 514 -29.91 -26.10 -13.77
CA GLU A 514 -30.98 -25.39 -14.49
C GLU A 514 -31.17 -25.87 -15.95
N GLY A 515 -30.32 -26.80 -16.42
CA GLY A 515 -30.39 -27.37 -17.77
C GLY A 515 -31.12 -28.72 -17.91
N GLU A 516 -31.55 -29.35 -16.80
CA GLU A 516 -32.20 -30.68 -16.79
C GLU A 516 -33.70 -30.65 -16.39
N GLU A 517 -34.40 -29.54 -16.59
CA GLU A 517 -35.85 -29.54 -16.74
C GLU A 517 -36.22 -28.93 -18.10
N PHE A 518 -36.39 -29.76 -19.14
CA PHE A 518 -37.55 -29.83 -20.05
C PHE A 518 -37.33 -30.80 -21.23
#